data_AF-A0A3M0ZCG9-F1
#
_entry.id   AF-A0A3M0ZCG9-F1
#
_cell.length_a   1.000
_cell.length_b   1.000
_cell.length_c   1.000
_cell.angle_alpha   90.00
_cell.angle_beta   90.00
_cell.angle_gamma   90.00
#
_symmetry.space_group_name_H-M   'P 1'
#
loop_
_entity.id
_entity.type
_entity.pdbx_description
1 polymer ?
#
loop_
_entity_poly.entity_id
_entity_poly.type
_entity_poly.pdbx_seq_one_letter_code
_entity_poly.pdbx_strand_id
1 'polypeptide(L)'
;VVPDQFIDRTRGRISTFFGRGVVAHVSFADPFCPVVSAALAEAARAVGARVHAGGTYVCMEGPQFSTRAESHLYRSWGGDVIGMTNLQEAKLAREAEICFATLALATDYDCWRSGEEDVVIGDVLSVLRANARTAQATIVAAAARIEAGRKCDCRRALEHAIITEPSAIPAERFEELDVIAGRVLRRMRGQPS
;
A
#
# COMPACT_ATOMS: atom_id res chain seq x y z
N VAL A 1 12.42 -3.26 -3.39
CA VAL A 1 11.86 -2.06 -4.04
C VAL A 1 10.97 -1.35 -3.03
N VAL A 2 11.04 -0.03 -2.95
CA VAL A 2 10.11 0.79 -2.17
C VAL A 2 9.26 1.56 -3.20
N PRO A 3 8.15 0.98 -3.68
CA PRO A 3 7.36 1.58 -4.76
C PRO A 3 6.72 2.90 -4.31
N ASP A 4 6.45 3.75 -5.29
CA ASP A 4 5.75 5.03 -5.14
C ASP A 4 4.45 5.10 -5.95
N GLN A 5 4.19 4.11 -6.82
CA GLN A 5 2.95 4.02 -7.60
C GLN A 5 2.36 2.60 -7.63
N PHE A 6 1.09 2.53 -8.03
CA PHE A 6 0.36 1.27 -8.20
C PHE A 6 -0.31 1.18 -9.58
N ILE A 7 -0.47 -0.06 -10.07
CA ILE A 7 -1.44 -0.43 -11.12
C ILE A 7 -2.40 -1.47 -10.53
N ASP A 8 -3.70 -1.22 -10.63
CA ASP A 8 -4.75 -2.11 -10.12
C ASP A 8 -5.20 -3.14 -11.18
N ARG A 9 -4.95 -4.42 -10.92
CA ARG A 9 -5.45 -5.57 -11.69
C ARG A 9 -6.26 -6.53 -10.84
N THR A 10 -6.65 -6.10 -9.64
CA THR A 10 -7.53 -6.86 -8.74
C THR A 10 -8.99 -6.77 -9.21
N ARG A 11 -9.82 -7.71 -8.77
CA ARG A 11 -11.23 -7.87 -9.15
C ARG A 11 -12.05 -8.33 -7.95
N GLY A 12 -13.13 -7.62 -7.64
CA GLY A 12 -14.12 -8.07 -6.66
C GLY A 12 -13.74 -7.90 -5.18
N ARG A 13 -12.57 -7.33 -4.87
CA ARG A 13 -12.16 -7.05 -3.49
C ARG A 13 -12.78 -5.76 -2.97
N ILE A 14 -13.34 -5.80 -1.76
CA ILE A 14 -13.79 -4.59 -1.06
C ILE A 14 -12.57 -3.68 -0.85
N SER A 15 -12.72 -2.41 -1.24
CA SER A 15 -11.61 -1.45 -1.31
C SER A 15 -11.93 -0.09 -0.67
N THR A 16 -13.01 -0.01 0.10
CA THR A 16 -13.43 1.17 0.85
C THR A 16 -14.19 0.78 2.11
N PHE A 17 -14.07 1.56 3.18
CA PHE A 17 -14.91 1.49 4.39
C PHE A 17 -16.25 2.21 4.21
N PHE A 18 -16.35 3.08 3.20
CA PHE A 18 -17.52 3.89 2.91
C PHE A 18 -18.54 3.13 2.04
N GLY A 19 -19.69 3.77 1.78
CA GLY A 19 -20.91 3.16 1.26
C GLY A 19 -22.01 3.14 2.31
N ARG A 20 -23.15 2.51 1.98
CA ARG A 20 -24.32 2.39 2.86
C ARG A 20 -24.75 3.75 3.46
N GLY A 21 -24.87 4.77 2.61
CA GLY A 21 -25.30 6.12 3.03
C GLY A 21 -24.17 7.07 3.43
N VAL A 22 -22.89 6.69 3.27
CA VAL A 22 -21.76 7.62 3.41
C VAL A 22 -20.86 7.51 2.18
N VAL A 23 -20.61 8.61 1.49
CA VAL A 23 -19.76 8.65 0.30
C VAL A 23 -18.53 9.49 0.60
N ALA A 24 -17.36 8.91 0.32
CA ALA A 24 -16.08 9.59 0.42
C ALA A 24 -15.21 9.33 -0.82
N HIS A 25 -14.48 10.34 -1.25
CA HIS A 25 -13.51 10.26 -2.34
C HIS A 25 -12.17 10.78 -1.86
N VAL A 26 -11.32 9.86 -1.38
CA VAL A 26 -9.99 10.21 -0.90
C VAL A 26 -9.01 10.30 -2.07
N SER A 27 -8.15 11.33 -2.07
CA SER A 27 -7.08 11.42 -3.06
C SER A 27 -6.11 10.24 -2.91
N PHE A 28 -5.88 9.56 -4.02
CA PHE A 28 -4.99 8.40 -4.12
C PHE A 28 -3.96 8.55 -5.25
N ALA A 29 -3.73 9.78 -5.73
CA ALA A 29 -2.75 10.08 -6.78
C ALA A 29 -1.34 9.64 -6.37
N ASP A 30 -0.97 9.94 -5.11
CA ASP A 30 0.26 9.47 -4.48
C ASP A 30 -0.12 8.50 -3.36
N PRO A 31 -0.11 7.17 -3.60
CA PRO A 31 -0.70 6.20 -2.69
C PRO A 31 0.15 5.92 -1.45
N PHE A 32 1.46 6.15 -1.52
CA PHE A 32 2.39 5.91 -0.42
C PHE A 32 2.76 7.20 0.31
N CYS A 33 3.05 7.08 1.60
CA CYS A 33 3.51 8.18 2.44
C CYS A 33 4.99 8.47 2.13
N PRO A 34 5.34 9.66 1.63
CA PRO A 34 6.73 9.96 1.24
C PRO A 34 7.70 9.90 2.43
N VAL A 35 7.23 10.25 3.64
CA VAL A 35 8.04 10.20 4.88
C VAL A 35 8.37 8.75 5.25
N VAL A 36 7.39 7.85 5.24
CA VAL A 36 7.62 6.44 5.60
C VAL A 36 8.39 5.72 4.50
N SER A 37 8.11 6.00 3.22
CA SER A 37 8.88 5.45 2.09
C SER A 37 10.35 5.84 2.14
N ALA A 38 10.66 7.10 2.45
CA ALA A 38 12.05 7.55 2.62
C ALA A 38 12.75 6.83 3.77
N ALA A 39 12.10 6.75 4.95
CA ALA A 39 12.64 6.06 6.11
C ALA A 39 12.90 4.57 5.84
N LEU A 40 12.00 3.89 5.11
CA LEU A 40 12.17 2.50 4.69
C LEU A 40 13.35 2.33 3.74
N ALA A 41 13.46 3.18 2.72
CA ALA A 41 14.54 3.10 1.73
C ALA A 41 15.92 3.33 2.38
N GLU A 42 16.03 4.31 3.27
CA GLU A 42 17.25 4.59 4.03
C GLU A 42 17.61 3.46 4.99
N ALA A 43 16.64 2.96 5.75
CA ALA A 43 16.83 1.83 6.67
C ALA A 43 17.30 0.57 5.92
N ALA A 44 16.69 0.26 4.78
CA ALA A 44 17.05 -0.89 3.95
C ALA A 44 18.49 -0.78 3.43
N ARG A 45 18.91 0.42 2.96
CA ARG A 45 20.31 0.66 2.56
C ARG A 45 21.27 0.51 3.73
N ALA A 46 20.91 1.01 4.91
CA ALA A 46 21.75 0.95 6.10
C ALA A 46 22.01 -0.48 6.60
N VAL A 47 21.08 -1.41 6.36
CA VAL A 47 21.27 -2.85 6.66
C VAL A 47 21.96 -3.62 5.51
N GLY A 48 22.48 -2.91 4.52
CA GLY A 48 23.26 -3.48 3.41
C GLY A 48 22.42 -4.02 2.25
N ALA A 49 21.11 -3.77 2.22
CA ALA A 49 20.28 -4.22 1.11
C ALA A 49 20.50 -3.38 -0.16
N ARG A 50 20.40 -4.01 -1.33
CA ARG A 50 20.23 -3.29 -2.60
C ARG A 50 18.80 -2.76 -2.68
N VAL A 51 18.64 -1.45 -2.82
CA VAL A 51 17.34 -0.78 -2.78
C VAL A 51 17.10 0.04 -4.04
N HIS A 52 15.93 -0.18 -4.63
CA HIS A 52 15.33 0.70 -5.64
C HIS A 52 14.23 1.49 -4.93
N ALA A 53 14.39 2.81 -4.87
CA ALA A 53 13.38 3.73 -4.32
C ALA A 53 12.57 4.29 -5.49
N GLY A 54 11.25 4.25 -5.36
CA GLY A 54 10.32 4.44 -6.47
C GLY A 54 10.04 3.14 -7.24
N GLY A 55 9.09 3.22 -8.14
CA GLY A 55 8.65 2.15 -9.03
C GLY A 55 7.17 1.84 -8.87
N THR A 56 6.62 1.21 -9.90
CA THR A 56 5.19 0.89 -10.00
C THR A 56 4.93 -0.54 -9.57
N TYR A 57 4.13 -0.72 -8.52
CA TYR A 57 3.64 -2.02 -8.07
C TYR A 57 2.37 -2.40 -8.82
N VAL A 58 2.40 -3.49 -9.59
CA VAL A 58 1.22 -4.08 -10.21
C VAL A 58 0.57 -5.04 -9.20
N CYS A 59 -0.65 -4.73 -8.77
CA CYS A 59 -1.40 -5.61 -7.87
C CYS A 59 -2.41 -6.42 -8.68
N MET A 60 -2.14 -7.71 -8.88
CA MET A 60 -3.04 -8.63 -9.58
C MET A 60 -3.90 -9.44 -8.62
N GLU A 61 -4.94 -10.08 -9.15
CA GLU A 61 -5.89 -10.85 -8.33
C GLU A 61 -5.29 -12.14 -7.76
N GLY A 62 -4.54 -12.90 -8.57
CA GLY A 62 -4.15 -14.27 -8.21
C GLY A 62 -5.35 -15.25 -8.20
N PRO A 63 -5.17 -16.49 -7.69
CA PRO A 63 -3.94 -17.03 -7.10
C PRO A 63 -2.92 -17.51 -8.14
N GLN A 64 -3.29 -17.68 -9.40
CA GLN A 64 -2.36 -18.05 -10.46
C GLN A 64 -1.39 -16.90 -10.74
N PHE A 65 -0.14 -17.24 -11.01
CA PHE A 65 0.83 -16.27 -11.55
C PHE A 65 0.43 -15.82 -12.95
N SER A 66 1.01 -14.71 -13.38
CA SER A 66 0.81 -14.16 -14.71
C SER A 66 1.17 -15.17 -15.80
N THR A 67 0.46 -15.10 -16.92
CA THR A 67 0.98 -15.61 -18.20
C THR A 67 2.13 -14.72 -18.69
N ARG A 68 3.00 -15.25 -19.58
CA ARG A 68 4.09 -14.46 -20.15
C ARG A 68 3.61 -13.20 -20.87
N ALA A 69 2.46 -13.30 -21.55
CA ALA A 69 1.84 -12.17 -22.24
C ALA A 69 1.43 -11.07 -21.24
N GLU A 70 0.87 -11.44 -20.09
CA GLU A 70 0.55 -10.49 -19.02
C GLU A 70 1.81 -9.87 -18.43
N SER A 71 2.87 -10.64 -18.16
CA SER A 71 4.13 -10.08 -17.66
C SER A 71 4.75 -9.08 -18.65
N HIS A 72 4.73 -9.37 -19.95
CA HIS A 72 5.20 -8.42 -20.98
C HIS A 72 4.30 -7.18 -21.08
N LEU A 73 2.98 -7.33 -20.94
CA LEU A 73 2.03 -6.22 -20.91
C LEU A 73 2.30 -5.29 -19.72
N TYR A 74 2.45 -5.85 -18.52
CA TYR A 74 2.71 -5.06 -17.31
C TYR A 74 4.04 -4.31 -17.39
N ARG A 75 5.07 -4.92 -17.99
CA ARG A 75 6.34 -4.24 -18.29
C ARG A 75 6.16 -3.11 -19.30
N SER A 76 5.34 -3.27 -20.33
CA SER A 76 5.10 -2.20 -21.32
C SER A 76 4.29 -1.03 -20.74
N TRP A 77 3.55 -1.26 -19.64
CA TRP A 77 2.91 -0.21 -18.85
C TRP A 77 3.83 0.46 -17.82
N GLY A 78 5.09 0.01 -17.70
CA GLY A 78 6.02 0.53 -16.69
C GLY A 78 5.87 -0.09 -15.30
N GLY A 79 5.29 -1.29 -15.19
CA GLY A 79 5.29 -2.07 -13.95
C GLY A 79 6.68 -2.59 -13.60
N ASP A 80 7.14 -2.31 -12.38
CA ASP A 80 8.48 -2.67 -11.90
C ASP A 80 8.48 -3.90 -10.99
N VAL A 81 7.43 -4.04 -10.19
CA VAL A 81 7.21 -5.19 -9.30
C VAL A 81 5.76 -5.62 -9.39
N ILE A 82 5.51 -6.92 -9.23
CA ILE A 82 4.16 -7.48 -9.23
C ILE A 82 3.92 -8.25 -7.93
N GLY A 83 2.69 -8.19 -7.44
CA GLY A 83 2.22 -9.04 -6.34
C GLY A 83 0.72 -8.99 -6.21
N MET A 84 0.18 -9.49 -5.09
CA MET A 84 -1.26 -9.81 -5.01
C MET A 84 -2.00 -9.22 -3.82
N THR A 85 -1.36 -8.45 -2.91
CA THR A 85 -2.01 -8.08 -1.62
C THR A 85 -2.23 -6.58 -1.43
N ASN A 86 -1.34 -5.76 -1.97
CA ASN A 86 -0.99 -4.52 -1.29
C ASN A 86 -1.86 -3.30 -1.63
N LEU A 87 -2.64 -3.37 -2.70
CA LEU A 87 -3.41 -2.22 -3.18
C LEU A 87 -4.63 -1.89 -2.30
N GLN A 88 -5.46 -2.87 -1.96
CA GLN A 88 -6.60 -2.64 -1.06
C GLN A 88 -6.13 -2.23 0.32
N GLU A 89 -5.02 -2.81 0.80
CA GLU A 89 -4.37 -2.38 2.04
C GLU A 89 -4.02 -0.89 1.99
N ALA A 90 -3.42 -0.42 0.89
CA ALA A 90 -3.06 0.98 0.70
C ALA A 90 -4.28 1.91 0.63
N LYS A 91 -5.32 1.52 -0.13
CA LYS A 91 -6.58 2.28 -0.23
C LYS A 91 -7.26 2.43 1.15
N LEU A 92 -7.38 1.34 1.90
CA LEU A 92 -7.99 1.34 3.23
C LEU A 92 -7.11 2.08 4.25
N ALA A 93 -5.80 1.94 4.21
CA ALA A 93 -4.90 2.71 5.07
C ALA A 93 -5.02 4.22 4.80
N ARG A 94 -5.18 4.62 3.53
CA ARG A 94 -5.43 6.01 3.16
C ARG A 94 -6.76 6.52 3.70
N GLU A 95 -7.84 5.74 3.59
CA GLU A 95 -9.14 6.09 4.17
C GLU A 95 -9.11 6.16 5.70
N ALA A 96 -8.30 5.34 6.36
CA ALA A 96 -8.09 5.38 7.81
C ALA A 96 -7.07 6.46 8.26
N GLU A 97 -6.61 7.32 7.34
CA GLU A 97 -5.61 8.37 7.61
C GLU A 97 -4.26 7.86 8.16
N ILE A 98 -3.92 6.61 7.84
CA ILE A 98 -2.70 5.92 8.25
C ILE A 98 -1.59 6.18 7.22
N CYS A 99 -0.39 6.51 7.71
CA CYS A 99 0.79 6.58 6.85
C CYS A 99 1.16 5.17 6.37
N PHE A 100 1.06 4.93 5.07
CA PHE A 100 1.31 3.62 4.47
C PHE A 100 2.50 3.66 3.51
N ALA A 101 3.36 2.66 3.55
CA ALA A 101 4.47 2.49 2.61
C ALA A 101 4.78 1.00 2.46
N THR A 102 5.45 0.64 1.37
CA THR A 102 5.72 -0.77 1.05
C THR A 102 7.19 -1.04 0.87
N LEU A 103 7.65 -2.14 1.46
CA LEU A 103 8.95 -2.74 1.17
C LEU A 103 8.71 -4.04 0.39
N ALA A 104 8.73 -3.95 -0.94
CA ALA A 104 8.56 -5.10 -1.82
C ALA A 104 9.89 -5.86 -1.95
N LEU A 105 9.88 -7.14 -1.59
CA LEU A 105 11.04 -8.02 -1.62
C LEU A 105 10.94 -8.89 -2.87
N ALA A 106 11.78 -8.63 -3.87
CA ALA A 106 11.79 -9.43 -5.09
C ALA A 106 12.24 -10.86 -4.77
N THR A 107 11.46 -11.84 -5.20
CA THR A 107 11.72 -13.27 -5.01
C THR A 107 12.18 -13.94 -6.29
N ASP A 108 11.72 -13.43 -7.44
CA ASP A 108 11.93 -13.96 -8.77
C ASP A 108 11.64 -12.85 -9.80
N TYR A 109 11.76 -13.17 -11.09
CA TYR A 109 11.55 -12.25 -12.20
C TYR A 109 10.16 -12.40 -12.84
N ASP A 110 9.15 -12.93 -12.14
CA ASP A 110 7.90 -13.39 -12.75
C ASP A 110 8.22 -14.35 -13.93
N CYS A 111 7.35 -14.50 -14.93
CA CYS A 111 7.58 -15.43 -16.03
C CYS A 111 8.12 -14.80 -17.34
N TRP A 112 8.52 -13.51 -17.35
CA TRP A 112 8.94 -12.82 -18.59
C TRP A 112 10.35 -13.20 -19.08
N ARG A 113 11.25 -13.65 -18.19
CA ARG A 113 12.58 -14.11 -18.60
C ARG A 113 12.49 -15.55 -19.11
N SER A 114 12.92 -15.77 -20.35
CA SER A 114 13.15 -17.10 -20.91
C SER A 114 14.62 -17.49 -20.75
N GLY A 115 14.91 -18.64 -20.13
CA GLY A 115 16.26 -19.24 -20.09
C GLY A 115 17.01 -19.19 -18.76
N GLU A 116 16.41 -18.70 -17.67
CA GLU A 116 16.85 -19.08 -16.31
C GLU A 116 16.24 -20.46 -16.00
N GLU A 117 17.02 -21.35 -15.37
CA GLU A 117 16.58 -22.69 -14.98
C GLU A 117 15.20 -22.64 -14.31
N ASP A 118 14.32 -23.62 -14.58
CA ASP A 118 13.00 -23.70 -13.97
C ASP A 118 13.10 -23.39 -12.48
N VAL A 119 12.32 -22.41 -12.01
CA VAL A 119 12.37 -21.92 -10.63
C VAL A 119 12.24 -23.11 -9.66
N VAL A 120 13.37 -23.56 -9.11
CA VAL A 120 13.39 -24.65 -8.13
C VAL A 120 12.83 -24.10 -6.84
N ILE A 121 11.78 -24.75 -6.31
CA ILE A 121 11.09 -24.32 -5.07
C ILE A 121 12.09 -24.09 -3.92
N GLY A 122 13.17 -24.88 -3.86
CA GLY A 122 14.25 -24.73 -2.88
C GLY A 122 14.96 -23.37 -2.94
N ASP A 123 15.23 -22.85 -4.14
CA ASP A 123 15.90 -21.57 -4.35
C ASP A 123 14.98 -20.41 -3.93
N VAL A 124 13.69 -20.50 -4.27
CA VAL A 124 12.67 -19.53 -3.82
C VAL A 124 12.60 -19.47 -2.30
N LEU A 125 12.56 -20.63 -1.62
CA LEU A 125 12.52 -20.68 -0.16
C LEU A 125 13.79 -20.09 0.48
N SER A 126 14.96 -20.26 -0.14
CA SER A 126 16.21 -19.67 0.33
C SER A 126 16.18 -18.14 0.23
N VAL A 127 15.71 -17.61 -0.92
CA VAL A 127 15.55 -16.17 -1.17
C VAL A 127 14.52 -15.58 -0.21
N LEU A 128 13.39 -16.26 0.01
CA LEU A 128 12.37 -15.83 0.97
C LEU A 128 12.92 -15.72 2.40
N ARG A 129 13.71 -16.69 2.87
CA ARG A 129 14.33 -16.64 4.20
C ARG A 129 15.34 -15.50 4.32
N ALA A 130 16.16 -15.28 3.30
CA ALA A 130 17.10 -14.17 3.27
C ALA A 130 16.35 -12.81 3.28
N ASN A 131 15.34 -12.68 2.43
CA ASN A 131 14.46 -11.52 2.35
C ASN A 131 13.76 -11.24 3.69
N ALA A 132 13.28 -12.27 4.38
CA ALA A 132 12.63 -12.12 5.69
C ALA A 132 13.58 -11.51 6.74
N ARG A 133 14.84 -11.96 6.81
CA ARG A 133 15.84 -11.37 7.71
C ARG A 133 16.13 -9.91 7.39
N THR A 134 16.31 -9.61 6.09
CA THR A 134 16.53 -8.23 5.62
C THR A 134 15.34 -7.34 5.95
N ALA A 135 14.11 -7.83 5.78
CA ALA A 135 12.89 -7.10 6.09
C ALA A 135 12.76 -6.82 7.59
N GLN A 136 13.01 -7.80 8.44
CA GLN A 136 12.99 -7.62 9.90
C GLN A 136 13.99 -6.54 10.34
N ALA A 137 15.25 -6.64 9.89
CA ALA A 137 16.28 -5.65 10.21
C ALA A 137 15.91 -4.25 9.69
N THR A 138 15.36 -4.17 8.47
CA THR A 138 14.89 -2.92 7.87
C THR A 138 13.76 -2.29 8.68
N ILE A 139 12.76 -3.08 9.09
CA ILE A 139 11.59 -2.58 9.85
C ILE A 139 12.04 -1.99 11.18
N VAL A 140 12.93 -2.67 11.91
CA VAL A 140 13.48 -2.16 13.18
C VAL A 140 14.24 -0.85 12.95
N ALA A 141 15.10 -0.80 11.93
CA ALA A 141 15.87 0.40 11.59
C ALA A 141 14.99 1.55 11.10
N ALA A 142 13.90 1.27 10.38
CA ALA A 142 12.95 2.28 9.90
C ALA A 142 12.10 2.83 11.05
N ALA A 143 11.65 1.97 11.97
CA ALA A 143 10.87 2.39 13.14
C ALA A 143 11.63 3.43 13.98
N ALA A 144 12.95 3.27 14.13
CA ALA A 144 13.80 4.23 14.83
C ALA A 144 13.96 5.59 14.11
N ARG A 145 13.63 5.67 12.81
CA ARG A 145 13.75 6.89 11.98
C ARG A 145 12.43 7.65 11.84
N ILE A 146 11.29 7.01 12.09
CA ILE A 146 9.99 7.64 11.91
C ILE A 146 9.67 8.50 13.15
N GLU A 147 9.89 9.80 13.02
CA GLU A 147 9.58 10.77 14.08
C GLU A 147 8.05 10.98 14.24
N ALA A 148 7.66 11.53 15.39
CA ALA A 148 6.26 11.86 15.68
C ALA A 148 5.75 13.09 14.88
N GLY A 149 6.64 14.05 14.58
CA GLY A 149 6.36 15.31 13.88
C GLY A 149 6.34 15.21 12.35
N ARG A 150 5.75 14.15 11.81
CA ARG A 150 5.77 13.84 10.36
C ARG A 150 5.20 14.98 9.53
N LYS A 151 5.94 15.41 8.51
CA LYS A 151 5.54 16.44 7.53
C LYS A 151 4.85 15.80 6.31
N CYS A 152 3.74 15.10 6.53
CA CYS A 152 2.93 14.51 5.46
C CYS A 152 1.43 14.71 5.70
N ASP A 153 0.64 14.67 4.63
CA ASP A 153 -0.80 14.92 4.70
C ASP A 153 -1.66 13.68 4.94
N CYS A 154 -1.05 12.50 5.15
CA CYS A 154 -1.78 11.25 5.35
C CYS A 154 -2.83 11.33 6.47
N ARG A 155 -2.52 12.04 7.57
CA ARG A 155 -3.43 12.24 8.73
C ARG A 155 -4.63 13.15 8.45
N ARG A 156 -4.69 13.75 7.27
CA ARG A 156 -5.72 14.69 6.84
C ARG A 156 -6.39 14.23 5.55
N ALA A 157 -6.15 12.99 5.12
CA ALA A 157 -6.65 12.47 3.86
C ALA A 157 -8.19 12.53 3.75
N LEU A 158 -8.92 12.45 4.87
CA LEU A 158 -10.38 12.53 4.90
C LEU A 158 -10.93 13.95 5.03
N GLU A 159 -10.09 14.97 5.28
CA GLU A 159 -10.53 16.30 5.73
C GLU A 159 -11.57 16.97 4.81
N HIS A 160 -11.50 16.67 3.51
CA HIS A 160 -12.44 17.15 2.49
C HIS A 160 -12.96 16.01 1.59
N ALA A 161 -12.80 14.76 2.00
CA ALA A 161 -13.13 13.61 1.17
C ALA A 161 -14.60 13.19 1.29
N ILE A 162 -15.22 13.37 2.46
CA ILE A 162 -16.62 12.98 2.70
C ILE A 162 -17.55 14.03 2.07
N ILE A 163 -18.38 13.60 1.13
CA ILE A 163 -19.30 14.48 0.39
C ILE A 163 -20.75 14.38 0.88
N THR A 164 -21.08 13.33 1.62
CA THR A 164 -22.43 13.16 2.18
C THR A 164 -22.69 14.22 3.23
N GLU A 165 -23.84 14.88 3.11
CA GLU A 165 -24.29 15.88 4.08
C GLU A 165 -24.51 15.22 5.45
N PRO A 166 -24.07 15.84 6.57
CA PRO A 166 -24.08 15.19 7.88
C PRO A 166 -25.46 14.71 8.35
N SER A 167 -26.53 15.44 8.05
CA SER A 167 -27.91 15.06 8.43
C SER A 167 -28.45 13.87 7.62
N ALA A 168 -27.87 13.58 6.46
CA ALA A 168 -28.21 12.43 5.62
C ALA A 168 -27.44 11.14 5.99
N ILE A 169 -26.44 11.21 6.88
CA ILE A 169 -25.67 10.04 7.30
C ILE A 169 -26.49 9.24 8.34
N PRO A 170 -26.75 7.93 8.12
CA PRO A 170 -27.46 7.11 9.09
C PRO A 170 -26.71 7.00 10.42
N ALA A 171 -27.43 7.00 11.54
CA ALA A 171 -26.84 6.96 12.89
C ALA A 171 -25.90 5.75 13.09
N GLU A 172 -26.31 4.56 12.62
CA GLU A 172 -25.50 3.34 12.64
C GLU A 172 -24.14 3.50 11.93
N ARG A 173 -24.10 4.29 10.86
CA ARG A 173 -22.86 4.52 10.10
C ARG A 173 -21.87 5.40 10.86
N PHE A 174 -22.36 6.33 11.69
CA PHE A 174 -21.49 7.10 12.57
C PHE A 174 -20.75 6.20 13.56
N GLU A 175 -21.46 5.26 14.18
CA GLU A 175 -20.87 4.33 15.15
C GLU A 175 -19.87 3.37 14.47
N GLU A 176 -20.26 2.76 13.35
CA GLU A 176 -19.39 1.84 12.61
C GLU A 176 -18.11 2.51 12.08
N LEU A 177 -18.19 3.78 11.66
CA LEU A 177 -17.06 4.50 11.07
C LEU A 177 -16.26 5.33 12.10
N ASP A 178 -16.65 5.39 13.38
CA ASP A 178 -15.99 6.26 14.35
C ASP A 178 -14.49 5.93 14.51
N VAL A 179 -14.12 4.65 14.46
CA VAL A 179 -12.71 4.21 14.57
C VAL A 179 -11.88 4.63 13.35
N ILE A 180 -12.50 4.74 12.17
CA ILE A 180 -11.82 5.03 10.89
C ILE A 180 -11.83 6.54 10.59
N ALA A 181 -13.00 7.17 10.72
CA ALA A 181 -13.28 8.53 10.27
C ALA A 181 -13.84 9.43 11.38
N GLY A 182 -13.82 8.98 12.64
CA GLY A 182 -14.42 9.69 13.78
C GLY A 182 -13.93 11.13 13.93
N ARG A 183 -12.64 11.40 13.67
CA ARG A 183 -12.09 12.76 13.67
C ARG A 183 -12.89 13.71 12.78
N VAL A 184 -13.22 13.28 11.56
CA VAL A 184 -13.94 14.09 10.59
C VAL A 184 -15.45 14.05 10.87
N LEU A 185 -15.99 12.87 11.17
CA LEU A 185 -17.42 12.68 11.43
C LEU A 185 -17.92 13.41 12.69
N ARG A 186 -17.15 13.40 13.78
CA ARG A 186 -17.46 14.16 15.01
C ARG A 186 -17.43 15.66 14.76
N ARG A 187 -16.43 16.14 14.01
CA ARG A 187 -16.35 17.55 13.57
C ARG A 187 -17.55 17.95 12.72
N MET A 188 -18.00 17.10 11.80
CA MET A 188 -19.20 17.31 10.98
C MET A 188 -20.48 17.42 11.82
N ARG A 189 -20.55 16.77 12.99
CA ARG A 189 -21.65 16.88 13.96
C ARG A 189 -21.49 18.03 14.96
N GLY A 190 -20.44 18.85 14.85
CA GLY A 190 -20.14 19.92 15.81
C GLY A 190 -19.64 19.43 17.17
N GLN A 191 -19.17 18.18 17.27
CA GLN A 191 -18.56 17.61 18.47
C GLN A 191 -17.04 17.87 18.48
N PRO A 192 -16.41 18.08 19.67
CA PRO A 192 -14.96 18.24 19.76
C PRO A 192 -14.23 16.96 19.30
N SER A 193 -13.07 17.17 18.65
CA SER A 193 -12.25 16.13 18.00
C SER A 193 -11.56 15.18 18.95
#